data_AF-A0A067T838-F1
#
_entry.id   AF-A0A067T838-F1
#
_cell.length_a   1.000
_cell.length_b   1.000
_cell.length_c   1.000
_cell.angle_alpha   90.00
_cell.angle_beta   90.00
_cell.angle_gamma   90.00
#
_symmetry.space_group_name_H-M   'P 1'
#
loop_
_entity.id
_entity.type
_entity.pdbx_description
1 polymer ?
#
loop_
_entity_poly.entity_id
_entity_poly.type
_entity_poly.pdbx_seq_one_letter_code
_entity_poly.pdbx_strand_id
1 'polypeptide(L)' 'MRYIFLPPYSPDFNPIEPAFSAIKAHIRRHGNLVRATMANEDDTDVYLKLNDAVWSVTADNARGWFKHSGYDI' A
#
# COMPACT_ATOMS: atom_id res chain seq x y z
N MET A 1 23.83 8.52 -5.33
CA MET A 1 22.69 8.01 -4.55
C MET A 1 22.74 8.65 -3.17
N ARG A 2 21.66 9.30 -2.70
CA ARG A 2 21.56 9.84 -1.34
C ARG A 2 20.74 8.86 -0.49
N TYR A 3 21.26 8.50 0.67
CA TYR A 3 20.56 7.65 1.63
C TYR A 3 20.07 8.48 2.81
N ILE A 4 18.91 8.11 3.35
CA ILE A 4 18.37 8.65 4.60
C ILE A 4 18.25 7.48 5.56
N PHE A 5 19.00 7.52 6.65
CA PHE A 5 18.95 6.50 7.68
C PHE A 5 17.86 6.84 8.68
N LEU A 6 16.97 5.89 8.95
CA LEU A 6 15.90 6.06 9.94
C LEU A 6 16.32 5.46 11.28
N PRO A 7 15.93 6.07 12.42
CA PRO A 7 16.08 5.42 13.71
C PRO A 7 15.30 4.10 13.76
N PRO A 8 15.74 3.12 14.57
CA PRO A 8 14.98 1.89 14.79
C PRO A 8 13.53 2.17 15.23
N TYR A 9 12.60 1.30 14.80
CA TYR A 9 11.18 1.37 15.17
C TYR A 9 10.52 2.74 14.93
N SER A 10 10.93 3.44 13.87
CA SER A 10 10.36 4.74 13.48
C SER A 10 9.50 4.63 12.21
N PRO A 11 8.37 3.89 12.22
CA PRO A 11 7.51 3.74 11.05
C PRO A 11 6.92 5.07 10.58
N ASP A 12 6.76 6.04 11.49
CA ASP A 12 6.22 7.37 11.18
C ASP A 12 7.11 8.13 10.17
N PHE A 13 8.41 7.84 10.14
CA PHE A 13 9.34 8.42 9.17
C PHE A 13 9.45 7.63 7.85
N ASN A 14 8.66 6.56 7.68
CA ASN A 14 8.68 5.72 6.48
C ASN A 14 7.36 5.88 5.68
N PRO A 15 7.37 6.62 4.55
CA PRO A 15 6.16 6.98 3.82
C PRO A 15 5.45 5.79 3.15
N ILE A 16 6.07 4.61 3.10
CA ILE A 16 5.42 3.39 2.60
C ILE A 16 4.42 2.79 3.60
N GLU A 17 4.54 3.08 4.89
CA GLU A 17 3.66 2.55 5.95
C GLU A 17 2.18 2.95 5.77
N PRO A 18 1.84 4.23 5.55
CA PRO A 18 0.46 4.61 5.23
C PRO A 18 -0.01 4.06 3.88
N ALA A 19 0.89 3.88 2.90
CA ALA A 19 0.55 3.24 1.62
C ALA A 19 0.12 1.79 1.80
N PHE A 20 0.90 0.98 2.53
CA PHE A 20 0.50 -0.38 2.84
C PHE A 20 -0.78 -0.44 3.68
N SER A 21 -0.97 0.51 4.59
CA SER A 21 -2.21 0.60 5.37
C SER A 21 -3.43 0.85 4.48
N ALA A 22 -3.32 1.75 3.50
CA ALA A 22 -4.37 2.02 2.52
C ALA A 22 -4.65 0.81 1.60
N ILE A 23 -3.62 0.15 1.07
CA ILE A 23 -3.76 -1.06 0.24
C ILE A 23 -4.44 -2.18 1.04
N LYS A 24 -4.00 -2.44 2.27
CA LYS A 24 -4.65 -3.42 3.16
C LYS A 24 -6.11 -3.06 3.44
N ALA A 25 -6.42 -1.79 3.64
CA ALA A 25 -7.80 -1.33 3.84
C ALA A 25 -8.65 -1.57 2.58
N HIS A 26 -8.11 -1.31 1.40
CA HIS A 26 -8.77 -1.60 0.12
C HIS A 26 -9.08 -3.10 -0.02
N ILE A 27 -8.11 -3.97 0.25
CA ILE A 27 -8.29 -5.43 0.20
C ILE A 27 -9.38 -5.87 1.18
N ARG A 28 -9.35 -5.38 2.43
CA ARG A 28 -10.35 -5.71 3.46
C ARG A 28 -11.75 -5.27 3.06
N ARG A 29 -11.89 -4.09 2.45
CA ARG A 29 -13.18 -3.58 1.94
C ARG A 29 -13.78 -4.50 0.88
N HIS A 30 -12.94 -5.17 0.09
CA HIS A 30 -13.35 -6.13 -0.95
C HIS A 30 -13.17 -7.59 -0.51
N GLY A 31 -13.07 -7.85 0.80
CA GLY A 31 -12.61 -9.13 1.34
C GLY A 31 -13.42 -10.36 0.90
N ASN A 32 -14.73 -10.21 0.69
CA ASN A 32 -15.57 -11.30 0.17
C ASN A 32 -15.17 -11.70 -1.26
N LEU A 33 -14.89 -10.71 -2.11
CA LEU A 33 -14.48 -10.92 -3.50
C LEU A 33 -13.08 -11.54 -3.56
N VAL A 34 -12.14 -11.02 -2.76
CA VAL A 34 -10.76 -11.52 -2.69
C VAL A 34 -10.71 -12.97 -2.18
N ARG A 35 -11.55 -13.32 -1.20
CA ARG A 35 -11.65 -14.72 -0.75
C ARG A 35 -12.20 -15.64 -1.83
N ALA A 36 -13.16 -15.17 -2.63
CA ALA A 36 -13.71 -15.95 -3.73
C ALA A 36 -12.68 -16.18 -4.84
N THR A 37 -11.86 -15.18 -5.18
CA THR A 37 -10.78 -15.33 -6.18
C THR A 37 -9.69 -16.31 -5.74
N MET A 38 -9.46 -16.45 -4.42
CA MET A 38 -8.48 -17.40 -3.87
C MET A 38 -8.94 -18.87 -3.91
N ALA A 39 -10.19 -19.14 -4.30
CA ALA A 39 -10.69 -20.52 -4.44
C ALA A 39 -10.38 -21.12 -5.82
N ASN A 40 -9.84 -20.33 -6.75
CA ASN A 40 -9.48 -20.77 -8.09
C ASN A 40 -8.12 -21.49 -8.08
N GLU A 41 -7.89 -22.40 -9.03
CA GLU A 41 -6.60 -23.09 -9.19
C GLU A 41 -5.50 -22.18 -9.75
N ASP A 42 -5.90 -21.10 -10.45
CA ASP A 42 -5.01 -20.10 -11.03
C ASP A 42 -5.01 -18.80 -10.20
N ASP A 43 -3.81 -18.37 -9.81
CA ASP A 43 -3.57 -17.14 -9.04
C ASP A 43 -3.74 -15.85 -9.85
N THR A 44 -3.97 -15.92 -11.18
CA THR A 44 -4.16 -14.74 -12.04
C THR A 44 -5.18 -13.75 -11.48
N ASP A 45 -6.33 -14.22 -10.99
CA ASP A 45 -7.36 -13.36 -10.41
C ASP A 45 -6.91 -12.68 -9.11
N VAL A 46 -6.08 -13.37 -8.31
CA VAL A 46 -5.50 -12.83 -7.08
C VAL A 46 -4.55 -11.68 -7.45
N TYR A 47 -3.70 -11.87 -8.46
CA TYR A 47 -2.79 -10.82 -8.94
C TYR A 47 -3.54 -9.60 -9.49
N LEU A 48 -4.63 -9.79 -10.23
CA LEU A 48 -5.48 -8.70 -10.71
C LEU A 48 -6.08 -7.91 -9.54
N LYS A 49 -6.56 -8.58 -8.49
CA LYS A 49 -7.10 -7.89 -7.30
C LYS A 49 -6.04 -7.15 -6.50
N LEU A 50 -4.82 -7.68 -6.42
CA LEU A 50 -3.69 -6.97 -5.82
C LEU A 50 -3.30 -5.75 -6.67
N ASN A 51 -3.33 -5.87 -8.00
CA ASN A 51 -3.08 -4.77 -8.92
C ASN A 51 -4.09 -3.64 -8.72
N ASP A 52 -5.40 -3.96 -8.68
CA ASP A 52 -6.48 -3.00 -8.38
C ASP A 52 -6.22 -2.26 -7.05
N ALA A 53 -5.80 -2.99 -6.01
CA ALA A 53 -5.53 -2.42 -4.70
C ALA A 53 -4.30 -1.50 -4.69
N VAL A 54 -3.22 -1.87 -5.37
CA VAL A 54 -2.01 -1.04 -5.51
C VAL A 54 -2.34 0.26 -6.26
N TRP A 55 -3.08 0.16 -7.37
CA TRP A 55 -3.47 1.33 -8.17
C TRP A 55 -4.56 2.21 -7.55
N SER A 56 -5.15 1.78 -6.42
CA SER A 56 -5.99 2.65 -5.60
C SER A 56 -5.20 3.77 -4.88
N VAL A 57 -3.87 3.65 -4.82
CA VAL A 57 -2.98 4.69 -4.31
C VAL A 57 -2.72 5.74 -5.38
N THR A 58 -3.15 6.98 -5.14
CA THR A 58 -2.94 8.10 -6.06
C THR A 58 -1.63 8.84 -5.78
N ALA A 59 -1.19 9.67 -6.74
CA ALA A 59 -0.05 10.57 -6.55
C ALA A 59 -0.29 11.59 -5.42
N ASP A 60 -1.53 12.04 -5.20
CA ASP A 60 -1.87 12.93 -4.08
C ASP A 60 -1.74 12.24 -2.73
N ASN A 61 -2.17 10.97 -2.63
CA ASN A 61 -1.96 10.16 -1.43
C ASN A 61 -0.47 10.06 -1.12
N ALA A 62 0.35 9.72 -2.12
CA ALA A 62 1.80 9.60 -1.98
C ALA A 62 2.43 10.91 -1.48
N ARG A 63 2.15 12.05 -2.14
CA ARG A 63 2.64 13.36 -1.69
C ARG A 63 2.24 13.67 -0.24
N GLY A 64 0.98 13.43 0.10
CA GLY A 64 0.46 13.62 1.46
C GLY A 64 1.20 12.77 2.50
N TRP A 65 1.55 11.53 2.17
CA TRP A 65 2.26 10.62 3.08
C TRP A 65 3.74 10.95 3.24
N PHE A 66 4.41 11.38 2.18
CA PHE A 66 5.78 11.90 2.33
C PHE A 66 5.80 13.14 3.22
N LYS A 67 4.87 14.07 3.02
CA LYS A 67 4.72 15.23 3.91
C LYS A 67 4.42 14.83 5.35
N HIS A 68 3.51 13.87 5.55
CA HIS A 68 3.18 13.33 6.86
C HIS A 68 4.40 12.70 7.56
N SER A 69 5.28 12.05 6.81
CA SER A 69 6.53 11.47 7.30
C SER A 69 7.69 12.48 7.43
N GLY A 70 7.45 13.77 7.22
CA GLY A 70 8.43 14.84 7.42
C GLY A 70 9.31 15.17 6.20
N TYR A 71 8.94 14.71 5.01
CA TYR A 71 9.65 15.02 3.76
C TYR A 71 8.92 16.09 2.95
N ASP A 72 9.64 17.11 2.52
CA ASP A 72 9.15 18.14 1.61
C ASP A 72 9.58 17.78 0.18
N ILE A 73 8.65 17.22 -0.60
CA ILE A 73 8.84 16.76 -2.00
C ILE A 73 7.68 17.19 -2.89
#